data_AF-A0A971X6V4-F1
#
_entry.id   AF-A0A971X6V4-F1
#
_cell.length_a   1.000
_cell.length_b   1.000
_cell.length_c   1.000
_cell.angle_alpha   90.00
_cell.angle_beta   90.00
_cell.angle_gamma   90.00
#
_symmetry.space_group_name_H-M   'P 1'
#
loop_
_entity.id
_entity.type
_entity.pdbx_description
1 polymer ?
#
loop_
_entity_poly.entity_id
_entity_poly.type
_entity_poly.pdbx_seq_one_letter_code
_entity_poly.pdbx_strand_id
1 'polypeptide(L)'
;MYRVNVPKTAKTGPAFIPRGVKNFFREVRVNYTFFLLLLPGFVIVFLLCYLPIPGIILAFQKYQFIHRNFFINLFKCPFVGFDNFWLFFNDPQFGKALFNTVFYNLFFMVTGNIIS
;
A
#
# COMPACT_ATOMS: atom_id res chain seq x y z
N MET A 1 61.21 -18.85 -14.73
CA MET A 1 59.94 -19.17 -14.05
C MET A 1 59.00 -17.98 -14.16
N TYR A 2 57.73 -18.28 -14.42
CA TYR A 2 56.74 -17.51 -15.19
C TYR A 2 56.41 -16.10 -14.64
N ARG A 3 56.53 -15.07 -15.50
CA ARG A 3 55.98 -13.73 -15.24
C ARG A 3 54.47 -13.78 -15.48
N VAL A 4 53.71 -13.74 -14.40
CA VAL A 4 52.25 -13.60 -14.43
C VAL A 4 51.93 -12.23 -15.05
N ASN A 5 51.50 -12.22 -16.31
CA ASN A 5 51.01 -11.01 -16.96
C ASN A 5 49.59 -10.76 -16.48
N VAL A 6 49.45 -9.94 -15.44
CA VAL A 6 48.15 -9.54 -14.91
C VAL A 6 47.43 -8.74 -16.01
N PRO A 7 46.23 -9.16 -16.47
CA PRO A 7 45.50 -8.38 -17.45
C PRO A 7 45.22 -6.99 -16.88
N LYS A 8 45.64 -5.96 -17.61
CA LYS A 8 45.31 -4.56 -17.30
C LYS A 8 43.79 -4.45 -17.24
N THR A 9 43.28 -4.37 -16.01
CA THR A 9 41.98 -3.83 -15.60
C THR A 9 40.94 -3.75 -16.70
N ALA A 10 40.00 -4.70 -16.67
CA ALA A 10 38.73 -4.58 -17.38
C ALA A 10 38.19 -3.15 -17.23
N LYS A 11 37.79 -2.54 -18.35
CA LYS A 11 37.13 -1.24 -18.36
C LYS A 11 35.87 -1.35 -17.51
N THR A 12 35.98 -1.01 -16.23
CA THR A 12 34.84 -0.80 -15.35
C THR A 12 33.98 0.26 -16.01
N GLY A 13 32.76 -0.11 -16.39
CA GLY A 13 31.75 0.83 -16.89
C GLY A 13 31.62 2.02 -15.93
N PRO A 14 31.08 3.15 -16.40
CA PRO A 14 31.07 4.38 -15.62
C PRO A 14 30.51 4.12 -14.22
N ALA A 15 31.28 4.49 -13.20
CA ALA A 15 30.87 4.39 -11.81
C ALA A 15 29.48 5.02 -11.64
N PHE A 16 28.55 4.31 -11.00
CA PHE A 16 27.23 4.83 -10.66
C PHE A 16 27.41 5.90 -9.57
N ILE A 17 27.67 7.14 -9.98
CA ILE A 17 27.75 8.28 -9.06
C ILE A 17 26.32 8.70 -8.76
N PRO A 18 25.84 8.60 -7.50
CA PRO A 18 24.50 9.06 -7.14
C PRO A 18 24.41 10.57 -7.39
N ARG A 19 23.67 10.95 -8.42
CA ARG A 19 23.40 12.36 -8.73
C ARG A 19 22.43 12.89 -7.68
N GLY A 20 22.85 13.90 -6.93
CA GLY A 20 22.03 14.52 -5.89
C GLY A 20 20.69 15.08 -6.38
N VAL A 21 19.75 15.26 -5.43
CA VAL A 21 18.34 15.65 -5.60
C VAL A 21 18.10 16.87 -6.49
N LYS A 22 19.10 17.74 -6.64
CA LYS A 22 19.06 18.92 -7.53
C LYS A 22 18.73 18.60 -8.99
N ASN A 23 18.86 17.34 -9.41
CA ASN A 23 18.60 16.89 -10.78
C ASN A 23 17.22 16.24 -11.01
N PHE A 24 16.36 16.08 -9.99
CA PHE A 24 15.10 15.34 -10.14
C PHE A 24 14.15 15.95 -11.18
N PHE A 25 13.87 17.26 -11.10
CA PHE A 25 13.00 17.94 -12.09
C PHE A 25 13.57 17.92 -13.51
N ARG A 26 14.90 17.92 -13.64
CA ARG A 26 15.57 17.79 -14.93
C ARG A 26 15.41 16.37 -15.48
N GLU A 27 15.52 15.36 -14.63
CA GLU A 27 15.34 13.95 -15.00
C GLU A 27 13.88 13.62 -15.36
N VAL A 28 12.90 14.21 -14.66
CA VAL A 28 11.48 14.10 -15.02
C VAL A 28 11.20 14.71 -16.40
N ARG A 29 11.79 15.87 -16.70
CA ARG A 29 11.63 16.51 -18.01
C ARG A 29 12.30 15.72 -19.14
N VAL A 30 13.48 15.15 -18.89
CA VAL A 30 14.21 14.34 -19.88
C VAL A 30 13.49 13.01 -20.15
N ASN A 31 12.88 12.40 -19.13
CA ASN A 31 12.22 11.09 -19.22
C ASN A 31 10.68 11.18 -19.23
N TYR A 32 10.11 12.30 -19.66
CA TYR A 32 8.67 12.57 -19.50
C TYR A 32 7.77 11.50 -20.13
N THR A 33 8.20 10.83 -21.20
CA THR A 33 7.47 9.76 -21.87
C THR A 33 7.21 8.56 -20.95
N PHE A 34 8.20 8.16 -20.14
CA PHE A 34 8.03 7.07 -19.16
C PHE A 34 7.06 7.47 -18.05
N PHE A 35 7.13 8.73 -17.59
CA PHE A 35 6.17 9.25 -16.61
C PHE A 35 4.75 9.32 -17.18
N LEU A 36 4.59 9.69 -18.45
CA LEU A 36 3.29 9.74 -19.12
C LEU A 36 2.66 8.36 -19.28
N LEU A 37 3.49 7.33 -19.55
CA LEU A 37 3.06 5.93 -19.60
C LEU A 37 2.63 5.40 -18.22
N LEU A 38 3.34 5.81 -17.16
CA LEU A 38 3.04 5.44 -15.78
C LEU A 38 1.80 6.16 -15.22
N LEU A 39 1.54 7.38 -15.71
CA LEU A 39 0.46 8.26 -15.24
C LEU A 39 -0.91 7.57 -15.18
N PRO A 40 -1.43 6.89 -16.22
CA PRO A 40 -2.75 6.26 -16.13
C PRO A 40 -2.84 5.17 -15.05
N GLY A 41 -1.81 4.33 -14.92
CA GLY A 41 -1.76 3.30 -13.87
C GLY A 41 -1.68 3.92 -12.48
N PHE A 42 -0.84 4.95 -12.32
CA PHE A 42 -0.71 5.68 -11.06
C PHE A 42 -2.01 6.37 -10.66
N VAL A 43 -2.70 7.03 -11.59
CA VAL A 43 -3.97 7.71 -11.33
C VAL A 43 -5.04 6.72 -10.86
N ILE A 44 -5.15 5.55 -11.52
CA ILE A 44 -6.11 4.52 -11.11
C ILE A 44 -5.82 4.03 -9.70
N VAL A 45 -4.56 3.69 -9.39
CA VAL A 45 -4.15 3.24 -8.04
C VAL A 45 -4.39 4.34 -7.01
N PHE A 46 -4.07 5.59 -7.33
CA PHE A 46 -4.28 6.71 -6.43
C PHE A 46 -5.76 6.92 -6.12
N LEU A 47 -6.62 6.92 -7.14
CA LEU A 47 -8.06 7.14 -6.98
C LEU A 47 -8.76 5.97 -6.29
N LEU A 48 -8.39 4.72 -6.59
CA LEU A 48 -9.11 3.54 -6.08
C LEU A 48 -8.51 2.98 -4.80
N CYS A 49 -7.19 3.01 -4.64
CA CYS A 49 -6.52 2.41 -3.48
C CYS A 49 -6.14 3.45 -2.43
N TYR A 50 -5.80 4.68 -2.81
CA TYR A 50 -5.31 5.70 -1.86
C TYR A 50 -6.41 6.64 -1.36
N LEU A 51 -7.30 7.08 -2.24
CA LEU A 51 -8.44 7.94 -1.90
C LEU A 51 -9.40 7.36 -0.84
N PRO A 52 -9.69 6.03 -0.76
CA PRO A 52 -10.57 5.51 0.29
C PRO A 52 -9.89 5.34 1.66
N ILE A 53 -8.55 5.37 1.76
CA ILE A 53 -7.83 5.13 3.03
C ILE A 53 -8.22 6.12 4.14
N PRO A 54 -8.38 7.43 3.88
CA PRO A 54 -8.91 8.37 4.88
C PRO A 54 -10.27 7.97 5.47
N GLY A 55 -11.03 7.10 4.79
CA GLY A 55 -12.29 6.54 5.29
C GLY A 55 -12.14 5.69 6.56
N ILE A 56 -10.93 5.23 6.91
CA ILE A 56 -10.69 4.48 8.15
C ILE A 56 -11.07 5.31 9.40
N ILE A 57 -11.04 6.64 9.30
CA ILE A 57 -11.43 7.55 10.39
C ILE A 57 -12.89 7.34 10.81
N LEU A 58 -13.74 6.85 9.91
CA LEU A 58 -15.14 6.53 10.20
C LEU A 58 -15.31 5.53 11.34
N ALA A 59 -14.36 4.58 11.48
CA ALA A 59 -14.41 3.60 12.55
C ALA A 59 -14.32 4.23 13.94
N PHE A 60 -13.73 5.43 14.05
CA PHE A 60 -13.56 6.17 15.31
C PHE A 60 -14.64 7.22 15.55
N GLN A 61 -15.57 7.38 14.62
CA GLN A 61 -16.65 8.35 14.71
C GLN A 61 -18.00 7.64 14.80
N LYS A 62 -18.97 8.27 15.45
CA LYS A 62 -20.36 7.79 15.42
C LYS A 62 -21.02 8.26 14.14
N TYR A 63 -20.69 7.62 13.03
CA TYR A 63 -21.11 8.05 11.70
C TYR A 63 -22.63 7.92 11.51
N GLN A 64 -23.28 9.02 11.11
CA GLN A 64 -24.71 9.08 10.81
C GLN A 64 -24.93 9.71 9.43
N PHE A 65 -25.84 9.16 8.63
CA PHE A 65 -26.20 9.68 7.31
C PHE A 65 -27.14 10.89 7.42
N ILE A 66 -26.61 12.03 7.84
CA ILE A 66 -27.39 13.26 8.10
C ILE A 66 -27.60 14.08 6.81
N HIS A 67 -26.59 14.12 5.93
CA HIS A 67 -26.62 14.81 4.64
C HIS A 67 -26.26 13.88 3.48
N ARG A 68 -26.55 14.32 2.24
CA ARG A 68 -26.23 13.58 1.00
C ARG A 68 -24.73 13.49 0.71
N ASN A 69 -23.92 14.37 1.31
CA ASN A 69 -22.48 14.46 1.06
C ASN A 69 -21.69 13.74 2.13
N PHE A 70 -20.85 12.78 1.72
CA PHE A 70 -19.98 12.00 2.60
C PHE A 70 -19.07 12.86 3.49
N PHE A 71 -18.39 13.84 2.90
CA PHE A 71 -17.45 14.69 3.63
C PHE A 71 -18.12 15.53 4.72
N ILE A 72 -19.36 16.00 4.49
CA ILE A 72 -20.10 16.79 5.48
C ILE A 72 -20.46 15.91 6.67
N ASN A 73 -20.86 14.66 6.43
CA ASN A 73 -21.15 13.72 7.50
C ASN A 73 -19.89 13.38 8.31
N LEU A 74 -18.74 13.20 7.65
CA LEU A 74 -17.46 12.91 8.31
C LEU A 74 -17.03 14.00 9.31
N PHE A 75 -17.23 15.28 8.97
CA PHE A 75 -16.84 16.40 9.87
C PHE A 75 -17.88 16.73 10.94
N LYS A 76 -19.15 16.36 10.75
CA LYS A 76 -20.25 16.68 11.67
C LYS A 76 -20.47 15.63 12.76
N CYS A 77 -20.01 14.40 12.55
CA CYS A 77 -20.21 13.30 13.51
C CYS A 77 -19.26 13.41 14.71
N PRO A 78 -19.73 13.10 15.93
CA PRO A 78 -18.88 13.13 17.12
C PRO A 78 -17.84 12.00 17.06
N PHE A 79 -16.63 12.32 17.50
CA PHE A 79 -15.55 11.35 17.65
C PHE A 79 -15.79 10.53 18.94
N VAL A 80 -15.89 9.21 18.80
CA VAL A 80 -16.19 8.27 19.90
C VAL A 80 -15.02 7.32 20.19
N GLY A 81 -13.89 7.49 19.50
CA GLY A 81 -12.69 6.69 19.74
C GLY A 81 -12.92 5.21 19.49
N PHE A 82 -12.78 4.39 20.52
CA PHE A 82 -12.82 2.92 20.40
C PHE A 82 -14.19 2.29 20.71
N ASP A 83 -15.22 3.07 21.00
CA ASP A 83 -16.54 2.54 21.38
C ASP A 83 -17.12 1.59 20.32
N ASN A 84 -16.98 1.94 19.04
CA ASN A 84 -17.43 1.10 17.93
C ASN A 84 -16.69 -0.25 17.88
N PHE A 85 -15.39 -0.26 18.23
CA PHE A 85 -14.61 -1.49 18.26
C PHE A 85 -15.03 -2.39 19.42
N TRP A 86 -15.28 -1.81 20.61
CA TRP A 86 -15.79 -2.59 21.75
C TRP A 86 -17.12 -3.26 21.42
N LEU A 87 -18.05 -2.53 20.79
CA LEU A 87 -19.32 -3.09 20.32
C LEU A 87 -19.12 -4.21 19.30
N PHE A 88 -18.21 -4.01 18.34
CA PHE A 88 -17.89 -4.99 17.30
C PHE A 88 -17.24 -6.28 17.85
N PHE A 89 -16.30 -6.16 18.79
CA PHE A 89 -15.64 -7.32 19.40
C PHE A 89 -16.54 -8.12 20.35
N ASN A 90 -17.51 -7.47 20.98
CA ASN A 90 -18.50 -8.15 21.83
C ASN A 90 -19.64 -8.80 21.03
N ASP A 91 -19.71 -8.60 19.70
CA ASP A 91 -20.68 -9.29 18.86
C ASP A 91 -20.34 -10.80 18.78
N PRO A 92 -21.23 -11.71 19.25
CA PRO A 92 -21.00 -13.15 19.18
C PRO A 92 -20.80 -13.66 17.74
N GLN A 93 -21.31 -12.95 16.75
CA GLN A 93 -21.20 -13.33 15.34
C GLN A 93 -19.83 -12.95 14.77
N PHE A 94 -19.24 -11.85 15.23
CA PHE A 94 -17.90 -11.43 14.80
C PHE A 94 -16.85 -12.48 15.15
N GLY A 95 -16.84 -12.97 16.39
CA GLY A 95 -15.87 -13.98 16.83
C GLY A 95 -15.97 -15.29 16.03
N LYS A 96 -17.19 -15.74 15.75
CA LYS A 96 -17.43 -16.93 14.90
C LYS A 96 -16.96 -16.71 13.47
N ALA A 97 -17.27 -15.56 12.88
CA ALA A 97 -16.84 -15.21 11.52
C ALA A 97 -15.30 -15.16 11.43
N LEU A 98 -14.65 -14.50 12.39
CA LEU A 98 -13.20 -14.42 12.47
C LEU A 98 -12.55 -15.82 12.55
N PHE A 99 -13.06 -16.67 13.46
CA PHE A 99 -12.56 -18.03 13.60
C PHE A 99 -12.72 -18.83 12.31
N ASN A 100 -13.90 -18.78 11.68
CA ASN A 100 -14.15 -19.49 10.44
C ASN A 100 -13.22 -19.01 9.32
N THR A 101 -13.06 -17.70 9.13
CA THR A 101 -12.17 -17.15 8.10
C THR A 101 -10.71 -17.59 8.33
N VAL A 102 -10.21 -17.49 9.56
CA VAL A 102 -8.83 -17.92 9.87
C VAL A 102 -8.69 -19.44 9.68
N PHE A 103 -9.66 -20.21 10.17
CA PHE A 103 -9.67 -21.66 10.03
C PHE A 103 -9.64 -22.10 8.57
N TYR A 104 -10.48 -21.54 7.71
CA TYR A 104 -10.49 -21.87 6.28
C TYR A 104 -9.19 -21.50 5.58
N ASN A 105 -8.62 -20.33 5.89
CA ASN A 105 -7.34 -19.92 5.30
C ASN A 105 -6.19 -20.85 5.72
N LEU A 106 -6.13 -21.23 7.00
CA LEU A 106 -5.13 -22.18 7.50
C LEU A 106 -5.34 -23.58 6.93
N PHE A 107 -6.60 -24.04 6.88
CA PHE A 107 -6.95 -25.32 6.27
C PHE A 107 -6.51 -25.36 4.80
N PHE A 108 -6.77 -24.30 4.04
CA PHE A 108 -6.35 -24.19 2.64
C PHE A 108 -4.83 -24.20 2.49
N MET A 109 -4.11 -23.47 3.35
CA MET A 109 -2.64 -23.43 3.32
C MET A 109 -2.03 -24.80 3.62
N VAL A 110 -2.55 -25.52 4.61
CA VAL A 110 -2.06 -26.85 5.00
C VAL A 110 -2.40 -27.90 3.96
N THR A 111 -3.65 -27.96 3.50
CA THR A 111 -4.07 -28.91 2.45
C THR A 111 -3.35 -28.64 1.12
N GLY A 112 -3.16 -27.38 0.74
CA GLY A 112 -2.38 -27.00 -0.43
C GLY A 112 -0.91 -27.42 -0.33
N ASN A 113 -0.30 -27.35 0.86
CA ASN A 113 1.08 -27.81 1.07
C ASN A 113 1.21 -29.34 1.05
N ILE A 114 0.17 -30.07 1.46
CA ILE A 114 0.18 -31.55 1.52
C ILE A 114 -0.17 -32.18 0.16
N ILE A 115 -1.00 -31.52 -0.65
CA ILE A 115 -1.48 -32.04 -1.94
C ILE A 115 -0.56 -31.63 -3.12
N SER A 116 0.25 -30.57 -2.94
CA SER A 116 1.28 -30.17 -3.92
C SER A 116 2.48 -31.09 -3.92
#